data_AF-M0CLN7-F1
#
_entry.id   AF-M0CLN7-F1
#
_cell.length_a   1.000
_cell.length_b   1.000
_cell.length_c   1.000
_cell.angle_alpha   90.00
_cell.angle_beta   90.00
_cell.angle_gamma   90.00
#
_symmetry.space_group_name_H-M   'P 1'
#
loop_
_entity.id
_entity.type
_entity.pdbx_description
1 polymer ?
#
loop_
_entity_poly.entity_id
_entity_poly.type
_entity_poly.pdbx_seq_one_letter_code
_entity_poly.pdbx_strand_id
1 'polypeptide(L)'
;MVSFTDSERRAFARDGFLVRDDLLPTAVVDDARAAVVDAMDADADDPEALIGAGYEVAVEGVEQAPLTEVAERLFPAAEALAGEGVLEAPGPGMQVALEFPDGDAADPVHGAKTVEGHLDGYAAFDENPEVTTFQLGAAVYFDDVGPRGGGFTVWPGSHRAAAAYFADHALESVGGKPNNSQLPATGEVPGEWDYDRRLHEQWDPYEIAGSAGTVVLWHGLLTHAAGINTGERVRMAGIERFAREDIEDVRRDAASNLFEYWPAMAGVPFVEGGDPVVSE
;
A
#
# COMPACT_ATOMS: atom_id res chain seq x y z
N MET A 1 2.17 -20.16 14.51
CA MET A 1 1.40 -20.07 13.26
C MET A 1 0.74 -18.71 13.30
N VAL A 2 1.01 -17.86 12.32
CA VAL A 2 0.39 -16.52 12.23
C VAL A 2 -1.10 -16.71 12.03
N SER A 3 -1.92 -15.89 12.67
CA SER A 3 -3.38 -15.95 12.56
C SER A 3 -3.99 -14.58 12.75
N PHE A 4 -5.15 -14.36 12.14
CA PHE A 4 -5.97 -13.17 12.33
C PHE A 4 -7.26 -13.54 13.05
N THR A 5 -7.62 -12.73 14.04
CA THR A 5 -8.90 -12.80 14.73
C THR A 5 -10.04 -12.38 13.82
N ASP A 6 -11.27 -12.75 14.18
CA ASP A 6 -12.47 -12.27 13.48
C ASP A 6 -12.60 -10.73 13.50
N SER A 7 -12.02 -10.08 14.50
CA SER A 7 -12.01 -8.62 14.58
C SER A 7 -11.03 -8.01 13.58
N GLU A 8 -9.83 -8.58 13.46
CA GLU A 8 -8.84 -8.13 12.45
C GLU A 8 -9.36 -8.38 11.04
N ARG A 9 -9.94 -9.54 10.75
CA ARG A 9 -10.54 -9.81 9.43
C ARG A 9 -11.66 -8.83 9.10
N ARG A 10 -12.54 -8.51 10.06
CA ARG A 10 -13.60 -7.50 9.86
C ARG A 10 -13.02 -6.09 9.66
N ALA A 11 -11.95 -5.73 10.36
CA ALA A 11 -11.26 -4.46 10.16
C ALA A 11 -10.63 -4.39 8.76
N PHE A 12 -9.92 -5.43 8.33
CA PHE A 12 -9.38 -5.53 6.98
C PHE A 12 -10.47 -5.45 5.90
N ALA A 13 -11.60 -6.14 6.09
CA ALA A 13 -12.72 -6.06 5.15
C ALA A 13 -13.30 -4.65 5.05
N ARG A 14 -13.45 -3.95 6.18
CA ARG A 14 -14.00 -2.59 6.26
C ARG A 14 -13.05 -1.53 5.71
N ASP A 15 -11.79 -1.57 6.17
CA ASP A 15 -10.81 -0.49 6.00
C ASP A 15 -9.81 -0.77 4.87
N GLY A 16 -9.65 -2.04 4.49
CA GLY A 16 -8.74 -2.47 3.44
C GLY A 16 -7.28 -2.60 3.88
N PHE A 17 -6.97 -2.42 5.16
CA PHE A 17 -5.63 -2.61 5.71
C PHE A 17 -5.63 -3.09 7.16
N LEU A 18 -4.47 -3.59 7.61
CA LEU A 18 -4.16 -3.97 8.98
C LEU A 18 -2.72 -3.55 9.32
N VAL A 19 -2.48 -3.22 10.59
CA VAL A 19 -1.15 -2.91 11.11
C VAL A 19 -0.75 -3.96 12.15
N ARG A 20 0.48 -4.49 12.05
CA ARG A 20 1.01 -5.54 12.92
C ARG A 20 2.49 -5.30 13.21
N ASP A 21 2.88 -5.45 14.47
CA ASP A 21 4.26 -5.20 14.94
C ASP A 21 4.94 -6.49 15.42
N ASP A 22 4.32 -7.65 15.17
CA ASP A 22 4.71 -8.96 15.70
C ASP A 22 5.04 -9.98 14.60
N LEU A 23 5.13 -9.55 13.34
CA LEU A 23 5.37 -10.44 12.20
C LEU A 23 6.85 -10.66 11.89
N LEU A 24 7.71 -9.70 12.24
CA LEU A 24 9.13 -9.73 11.90
C LEU A 24 10.00 -9.70 13.17
N PRO A 25 11.00 -10.60 13.29
CA PRO A 25 12.03 -10.47 14.30
C PRO A 25 12.87 -9.22 14.06
N THR A 26 13.27 -8.52 15.13
CA THR A 26 14.11 -7.32 15.04
C THR A 26 15.38 -7.52 14.22
N ALA A 27 16.05 -8.68 14.36
CA ALA A 27 17.27 -8.96 13.59
C ALA A 27 17.05 -8.97 12.07
N VAL A 28 15.89 -9.45 11.59
CA VAL A 28 15.56 -9.44 10.16
C VAL A 28 15.35 -8.01 9.65
N VAL A 29 14.73 -7.16 10.49
CA VAL A 29 14.52 -5.75 10.18
C VAL A 29 15.85 -4.99 10.17
N ASP A 30 16.73 -5.25 11.15
CA ASP A 30 18.05 -4.62 11.26
C ASP A 30 18.96 -4.98 10.07
N ASP A 31 18.96 -6.26 9.65
CA ASP A 31 19.75 -6.72 8.50
C ASP A 31 19.26 -6.07 7.20
N ALA A 32 17.94 -5.96 7.01
CA ALA A 32 17.34 -5.25 5.88
C ALA A 32 17.67 -3.75 5.89
N ARG A 33 17.58 -3.11 7.07
CA ARG A 33 17.96 -1.69 7.25
C ARG A 33 19.43 -1.47 6.89
N ALA A 34 20.33 -2.34 7.35
CA ALA A 34 21.76 -2.22 7.05
C ALA A 34 22.02 -2.30 5.53
N ALA A 35 21.38 -3.25 4.83
CA ALA A 35 21.51 -3.37 3.38
C ALA A 35 21.01 -2.13 2.62
N VAL A 36 19.93 -1.49 3.11
CA VAL A 36 19.42 -0.23 2.53
C VAL A 36 20.41 0.91 2.78
N VAL A 37 20.86 1.11 4.02
CA VAL A 37 21.80 2.18 4.39
C VAL A 37 23.12 2.06 3.63
N ASP A 38 23.67 0.85 3.48
CA ASP A 38 24.93 0.61 2.77
C ASP A 38 24.84 0.97 1.28
N ALA A 39 23.64 0.99 0.70
CA ALA A 39 23.38 1.32 -0.70
C ALA A 39 22.96 2.79 -0.91
N MET A 40 22.63 3.53 0.15
CA MET A 40 22.26 4.94 0.04
C MET A 40 23.47 5.81 -0.32
N ASP A 41 23.28 6.72 -1.27
CA ASP A 41 24.28 7.74 -1.60
C ASP A 41 24.42 8.81 -0.51
N ALA A 42 23.32 9.09 0.21
CA ALA A 42 23.27 10.05 1.31
C ALA A 42 23.58 9.37 2.65
N ASP A 43 24.31 10.07 3.52
CA ASP A 43 24.51 9.63 4.90
C ASP A 43 23.17 9.70 5.66
N ALA A 44 22.64 8.55 6.07
CA ALA A 44 21.37 8.43 6.78
C ALA A 44 21.35 9.15 8.14
N ASP A 45 22.52 9.52 8.68
CA ASP A 45 22.68 10.25 9.93
C ASP A 45 23.03 11.74 9.73
N ASP A 46 23.07 12.25 8.48
CA ASP A 46 23.30 13.66 8.17
C ASP A 46 22.01 14.35 7.65
N PRO A 47 21.24 15.06 8.51
CA PRO A 47 20.02 15.74 8.10
C PRO A 47 20.20 16.72 6.93
N GLU A 48 21.36 17.39 6.82
CA GLU A 48 21.60 18.35 5.73
C GLU A 48 21.71 17.64 4.37
N ALA A 49 22.17 16.39 4.36
CA ALA A 49 22.25 15.57 3.15
C ALA A 49 20.88 14.96 2.75
N LEU A 50 19.95 14.83 3.70
CA LEU A 50 18.65 14.19 3.49
C LEU A 50 17.56 15.15 3.05
N ILE A 51 17.56 16.39 3.57
CA ILE A 51 16.47 17.34 3.31
C ILE A 51 16.40 17.71 1.82
N GLY A 52 15.21 17.54 1.22
CA GLY A 52 14.94 17.86 -0.17
C GLY A 52 15.44 16.84 -1.18
N ALA A 53 15.94 15.67 -0.75
CA ALA A 53 16.35 14.59 -1.65
C ALA A 53 15.18 13.91 -2.38
N GLY A 54 13.94 14.13 -1.91
CA GLY A 54 12.71 13.72 -2.59
C GLY A 54 12.24 12.31 -2.24
N TYR A 55 11.58 11.66 -3.19
CA TYR A 55 11.10 10.28 -3.05
C TYR A 55 11.86 9.39 -4.02
N GLU A 56 12.42 8.29 -3.52
CA GLU A 56 13.18 7.34 -4.30
C GLU A 56 12.58 5.94 -4.22
N VAL A 57 12.34 5.36 -5.38
CA VAL A 57 11.94 3.96 -5.56
C VAL A 57 12.96 3.31 -6.48
N ALA A 58 13.30 2.05 -6.19
CA ALA A 58 14.37 1.30 -6.88
C ALA A 58 15.79 1.80 -6.59
N VAL A 59 16.12 1.88 -5.30
CA VAL A 59 17.48 2.15 -4.81
C VAL A 59 18.47 1.15 -5.43
N GLU A 60 19.41 1.65 -6.22
CA GLU A 60 20.41 0.81 -6.89
C GLU A 60 21.42 0.24 -5.88
N GLY A 61 21.88 -0.99 -6.11
CA GLY A 61 22.96 -1.59 -5.32
C GLY A 61 22.56 -2.19 -3.97
N VAL A 62 21.30 -2.11 -3.55
CA VAL A 62 20.82 -2.77 -2.31
C VAL A 62 21.00 -4.28 -2.41
N GLU A 63 21.67 -4.88 -1.41
CA GLU A 63 21.76 -6.33 -1.30
C GLU A 63 20.37 -6.94 -1.07
N GLN A 64 19.96 -7.81 -2.00
CA GLN A 64 18.59 -8.33 -2.02
C GLN A 64 18.35 -9.49 -1.05
N ALA A 65 19.39 -10.12 -0.51
CA ALA A 65 19.23 -11.30 0.36
C ALA A 65 18.49 -10.97 1.68
N PRO A 66 18.84 -9.90 2.43
CA PRO A 66 18.06 -9.49 3.60
C PRO A 66 16.61 -9.13 3.27
N LEU A 67 16.38 -8.48 2.12
CA LEU A 67 15.03 -8.14 1.65
C LEU A 67 14.19 -9.37 1.28
N THR A 68 14.84 -10.38 0.68
CA THR A 68 14.21 -11.68 0.41
C THR A 68 13.77 -12.34 1.70
N GLU A 69 14.62 -12.31 2.74
CA GLU A 69 14.23 -12.88 4.04
C GLU A 69 13.02 -12.14 4.63
N VAL A 70 12.94 -10.80 4.53
CA VAL A 70 11.75 -10.06 4.94
C VAL A 70 10.50 -10.58 4.23
N ALA A 71 10.51 -10.66 2.89
CA ALA A 71 9.38 -11.13 2.10
C ALA A 71 8.96 -12.57 2.48
N GLU A 72 9.92 -13.48 2.61
CA GLU A 72 9.68 -14.87 3.05
C GLU A 72 9.06 -14.96 4.44
N ARG A 73 9.43 -14.07 5.38
CA ARG A 73 8.87 -14.02 6.73
C ARG A 73 7.45 -13.45 6.78
N LEU A 74 7.11 -12.57 5.85
CA LEU A 74 5.76 -12.01 5.71
C LEU A 74 4.79 -13.01 5.04
N PHE A 75 5.29 -13.88 4.17
CA PHE A 75 4.47 -14.78 3.38
C PHE A 75 3.47 -15.64 4.18
N PRO A 76 3.82 -16.24 5.34
CA PRO A 76 2.85 -16.95 6.18
C PRO A 76 1.71 -16.07 6.70
N ALA A 77 1.94 -14.77 6.92
CA ALA A 77 0.89 -13.83 7.30
C ALA A 77 0.01 -13.49 6.10
N ALA A 78 0.59 -13.30 4.92
CA ALA A 78 -0.15 -13.07 3.69
C ALA A 78 -1.10 -14.23 3.37
N GLU A 79 -0.59 -15.47 3.42
CA GLU A 79 -1.36 -16.71 3.25
C GLU A 79 -2.43 -16.89 4.32
N ALA A 80 -2.15 -16.54 5.59
CA ALA A 80 -3.14 -16.64 6.66
C ALA A 80 -4.31 -15.66 6.49
N LEU A 81 -4.12 -14.55 5.74
CA LEU A 81 -5.16 -13.56 5.46
C LEU A 81 -5.92 -13.84 4.16
N ALA A 82 -5.23 -14.28 3.10
CA ALA A 82 -5.84 -14.66 1.83
C ALA A 82 -6.48 -16.05 1.88
N GLY A 83 -5.73 -17.05 2.33
CA GLY A 83 -6.10 -18.45 2.36
C GLY A 83 -4.87 -19.32 2.02
N GLU A 84 -4.76 -20.49 2.66
CA GLU A 84 -3.64 -21.40 2.42
C GLU A 84 -3.64 -21.93 0.97
N GLY A 85 -2.49 -21.85 0.31
CA GLY A 85 -2.24 -22.27 -1.06
C GLY A 85 -2.80 -21.32 -2.12
N VAL A 86 -3.07 -20.06 -1.77
CA VAL A 86 -3.68 -19.09 -2.68
C VAL A 86 -2.63 -18.24 -3.38
N LEU A 87 -1.66 -17.73 -2.62
CA LEU A 87 -0.64 -16.81 -3.10
C LEU A 87 0.59 -17.57 -3.61
N GLU A 88 1.25 -17.00 -4.61
CA GLU A 88 2.59 -17.42 -5.00
C GLU A 88 3.59 -17.05 -3.91
N ALA A 89 4.56 -17.93 -3.68
CA ALA A 89 5.69 -17.60 -2.81
C ALA A 89 6.43 -16.38 -3.37
N PRO A 90 6.91 -15.46 -2.51
CA PRO A 90 7.60 -14.27 -2.97
C PRO A 90 8.86 -14.64 -3.74
N GLY A 91 9.16 -13.84 -4.76
CA GLY A 91 10.41 -13.93 -5.50
C GLY A 91 11.61 -13.43 -4.67
N PRO A 92 12.82 -13.46 -5.25
CA PRO A 92 13.98 -12.85 -4.63
C PRO A 92 13.84 -11.32 -4.58
N GLY A 93 14.19 -10.73 -3.45
CA GLY A 93 14.20 -9.29 -3.21
C GLY A 93 12.88 -8.74 -2.66
N MET A 94 12.85 -7.43 -2.49
CA MET A 94 11.67 -6.64 -2.10
C MET A 94 11.89 -5.23 -2.64
N GLN A 95 10.83 -4.49 -3.00
CA GLN A 95 11.01 -3.10 -3.41
C GLN A 95 11.39 -2.25 -2.20
N VAL A 96 12.41 -1.41 -2.34
CA VAL A 96 12.76 -0.38 -1.36
C VAL A 96 12.15 0.95 -1.79
N ALA A 97 11.52 1.63 -0.84
CA ALA A 97 11.02 2.99 -0.98
C ALA A 97 11.65 3.87 0.11
N LEU A 98 12.27 4.96 -0.30
CA LEU A 98 12.85 5.98 0.57
C LEU A 98 12.06 7.27 0.44
N GLU A 99 11.59 7.80 1.57
CA GLU A 99 10.93 9.10 1.64
C GLU A 99 11.77 10.04 2.49
N PHE A 100 12.47 10.94 1.82
CA PHE A 100 13.35 11.89 2.47
C PHE A 100 12.56 13.10 2.99
N PRO A 101 13.06 13.80 4.03
CA PRO A 101 12.42 15.01 4.52
C PRO A 101 12.19 16.03 3.40
N ASP A 102 10.98 16.58 3.34
CA ASP A 102 10.62 17.63 2.42
C ASP A 102 11.30 18.96 2.81
N GLY A 103 12.08 19.53 1.88
CA GLY A 103 12.77 20.80 2.08
C GLY A 103 11.84 22.01 2.18
N ASP A 104 10.62 21.88 1.65
CA ASP A 104 9.57 22.90 1.68
C ASP A 104 8.54 22.63 2.80
N ALA A 105 8.83 21.72 3.74
CA ALA A 105 7.97 21.40 4.88
C ALA A 105 7.76 22.57 5.89
N ALA A 106 8.35 23.74 5.63
CA ALA A 106 8.20 24.96 6.42
C ALA A 106 6.83 25.64 6.29
N ASP A 107 5.98 25.21 5.34
CA ASP A 107 4.63 25.77 5.20
C ASP A 107 3.70 25.34 6.35
N PRO A 108 2.83 26.23 6.86
CA PRO A 108 2.26 26.09 8.20
C PRO A 108 1.44 24.81 8.44
N VAL A 109 0.85 24.20 7.42
CA VAL A 109 0.23 22.86 7.52
C VAL A 109 0.12 22.23 6.12
N HIS A 110 1.08 21.40 5.72
CA HIS A 110 0.79 20.35 4.74
C HIS A 110 -0.19 19.38 5.41
N GLY A 111 -1.48 19.49 5.10
CA GLY A 111 -2.48 18.55 5.57
C GLY A 111 -2.31 17.23 4.83
N ALA A 112 -2.58 16.08 5.44
CA ALA A 112 -2.38 14.77 4.80
C ALA A 112 -3.10 14.60 3.44
N LYS A 113 -4.05 15.48 3.08
CA LYS A 113 -4.70 15.57 1.76
C LYS A 113 -3.83 16.14 0.63
N THR A 114 -2.62 16.61 0.92
CA THR A 114 -1.72 17.16 -0.10
C THR A 114 -0.91 16.09 -0.84
N VAL A 115 -1.02 14.81 -0.44
CA VAL A 115 -0.46 13.68 -1.21
C VAL A 115 -1.47 13.15 -2.23
N GLU A 116 -0.96 12.75 -3.40
CA GLU A 116 -1.75 12.13 -4.45
C GLU A 116 -1.85 10.62 -4.22
N GLY A 117 -3.05 10.16 -3.83
CA GLY A 117 -3.32 8.74 -3.64
C GLY A 117 -3.50 8.00 -4.97
N HIS A 118 -2.95 6.80 -5.07
CA HIS A 118 -3.02 5.94 -6.26
C HIS A 118 -3.34 4.47 -5.94
N LEU A 119 -3.66 3.71 -6.98
CA LEU A 119 -3.67 2.25 -6.99
C LEU A 119 -2.39 1.73 -7.64
N ASP A 120 -1.77 0.73 -7.03
CA ASP A 120 -0.62 0.05 -7.61
C ASP A 120 -1.04 -0.83 -8.80
N GLY A 121 -0.15 -1.02 -9.76
CA GLY A 121 -0.39 -1.92 -10.90
C GLY A 121 -1.18 -1.30 -12.05
N TYR A 122 -1.60 -0.06 -11.88
CA TYR A 122 -2.13 0.80 -12.91
C TYR A 122 -1.04 1.84 -13.16
N ALA A 123 -0.73 2.17 -14.41
CA ALA A 123 0.34 3.14 -14.73
C ALA A 123 -0.06 4.00 -15.93
N ALA A 124 0.86 4.85 -16.38
CA ALA A 124 0.71 5.56 -17.63
C ALA A 124 0.70 4.56 -18.81
N PHE A 125 -0.49 4.10 -19.21
CA PHE A 125 -0.68 3.14 -20.30
C PHE A 125 -0.19 3.62 -21.68
N ASP A 126 0.22 4.90 -21.78
CA ASP A 126 0.93 5.45 -22.94
C ASP A 126 2.30 4.76 -23.15
N GLU A 127 2.90 4.16 -22.11
CA GLU A 127 4.22 3.50 -22.16
C GLU A 127 4.13 1.97 -21.98
N ASN A 128 3.21 1.49 -21.13
CA ASN A 128 2.93 0.07 -20.96
C ASN A 128 1.43 -0.14 -20.70
N PRO A 129 0.64 -0.74 -21.62
CA PRO A 129 -0.80 -0.90 -21.47
C PRO A 129 -1.24 -2.01 -20.50
N GLU A 130 -0.30 -2.74 -19.88
CA GLU A 130 -0.61 -3.88 -19.02
C GLU A 130 -0.99 -3.45 -17.60
N VAL A 131 -2.06 -4.06 -17.06
CA VAL A 131 -2.49 -3.90 -15.66
C VAL A 131 -1.89 -5.02 -14.82
N THR A 132 -1.03 -4.70 -13.87
CA THR A 132 -0.38 -5.67 -12.98
C THR A 132 -1.00 -5.65 -11.59
N THR A 133 -2.11 -6.35 -11.41
CA THR A 133 -2.79 -6.44 -10.11
C THR A 133 -2.15 -7.46 -9.18
N PHE A 134 -2.36 -7.28 -7.87
CA PHE A 134 -1.99 -8.21 -6.81
C PHE A 134 -3.10 -8.22 -5.76
N GLN A 135 -3.11 -9.24 -4.89
CA GLN A 135 -4.15 -9.40 -3.89
C GLN A 135 -3.81 -8.60 -2.63
N LEU A 136 -2.62 -8.82 -2.09
CA LEU A 136 -2.21 -8.29 -0.80
C LEU A 136 -0.83 -7.67 -0.88
N GLY A 137 -0.71 -6.42 -0.47
CA GLY A 137 0.58 -5.78 -0.27
C GLY A 137 1.01 -5.81 1.20
N ALA A 138 2.31 -5.73 1.43
CA ALA A 138 2.91 -5.54 2.74
C ALA A 138 3.98 -4.44 2.73
N ALA A 139 3.83 -3.44 3.60
CA ALA A 139 4.75 -2.32 3.74
C ALA A 139 5.40 -2.47 5.11
N VAL A 140 6.73 -2.53 5.13
CA VAL A 140 7.51 -2.75 6.35
C VAL A 140 8.36 -1.54 6.60
N TYR A 141 8.34 -1.00 7.82
CA TYR A 141 9.29 0.03 8.22
C TYR A 141 10.60 -0.57 8.69
N PHE A 142 11.71 -0.11 8.11
CA PHE A 142 13.06 -0.50 8.53
C PHE A 142 13.64 0.43 9.61
N ASP A 143 12.97 1.55 9.89
CA ASP A 143 13.32 2.49 10.96
C ASP A 143 12.03 2.98 11.65
N ASP A 144 12.16 3.70 12.75
CA ASP A 144 11.02 4.30 13.43
C ASP A 144 10.42 5.42 12.56
N VAL A 145 9.10 5.34 12.32
CA VAL A 145 8.33 6.33 11.58
C VAL A 145 7.40 7.05 12.55
N GLY A 146 7.74 8.29 12.89
CA GLY A 146 6.88 9.17 13.68
C GLY A 146 5.70 9.72 12.85
N PRO A 147 4.70 10.33 13.51
CA PRO A 147 3.67 11.11 12.81
C PRO A 147 4.31 12.20 11.94
N ARG A 148 3.83 12.38 10.71
CA ARG A 148 4.41 13.25 9.69
C ARG A 148 5.85 12.88 9.31
N GLY A 149 6.21 11.61 9.48
CA GLY A 149 7.51 11.06 9.11
C GLY A 149 7.52 10.45 7.71
N GLY A 150 6.48 10.67 6.89
CA GLY A 150 6.40 10.10 5.56
C GLY A 150 5.89 8.65 5.54
N GLY A 151 5.06 8.30 6.51
CA GLY A 151 4.52 6.95 6.66
C GLY A 151 3.63 6.54 5.50
N PHE A 152 3.47 5.23 5.30
CA PHE A 152 2.50 4.66 4.37
C PHE A 152 1.12 5.22 4.70
N THR A 153 0.56 5.96 3.76
CA THR A 153 -0.67 6.72 3.91
C THR A 153 -1.76 6.05 3.12
N VAL A 154 -2.86 5.71 3.77
CA VAL A 154 -3.98 4.98 3.17
C VAL A 154 -5.25 5.81 3.21
N TRP A 155 -6.20 5.51 2.32
CA TRP A 155 -7.57 6.01 2.41
C TRP A 155 -8.49 4.87 2.85
N PRO A 156 -8.80 4.75 4.15
CA PRO A 156 -9.53 3.60 4.68
C PRO A 156 -10.85 3.37 3.95
N GLY A 157 -11.08 2.14 3.48
CA GLY A 157 -12.29 1.74 2.77
C GLY A 157 -12.29 2.03 1.27
N SER A 158 -11.27 2.70 0.73
CA SER A 158 -11.22 3.07 -0.69
C SER A 158 -11.17 1.86 -1.63
N HIS A 159 -10.72 0.69 -1.16
CA HIS A 159 -10.78 -0.57 -1.90
C HIS A 159 -12.21 -0.97 -2.27
N ARG A 160 -13.20 -0.65 -1.43
CA ARG A 160 -14.63 -0.89 -1.72
C ARG A 160 -15.15 0.06 -2.80
N ALA A 161 -14.70 1.31 -2.80
CA ALA A 161 -15.02 2.25 -3.88
C ALA A 161 -14.36 1.79 -5.19
N ALA A 162 -13.10 1.35 -5.16
CA ALA A 162 -12.42 0.76 -6.30
C ALA A 162 -13.19 -0.43 -6.88
N ALA A 163 -13.64 -1.35 -6.03
CA ALA A 163 -14.40 -2.52 -6.47
C ALA A 163 -15.75 -2.16 -7.10
N ALA A 164 -16.48 -1.21 -6.51
CA ALA A 164 -17.70 -0.69 -7.09
C ALA A 164 -17.45 0.00 -8.45
N TYR A 165 -16.34 0.74 -8.58
CA TYR A 165 -15.94 1.34 -9.86
C TYR A 165 -15.67 0.25 -10.91
N PHE A 166 -14.88 -0.76 -10.58
CA PHE A 166 -14.51 -1.82 -11.51
C PHE A 166 -15.62 -2.81 -11.83
N ALA A 167 -16.74 -2.82 -11.10
CA ALA A 167 -17.92 -3.60 -11.47
C ALA A 167 -18.40 -3.27 -12.89
N ASP A 168 -18.45 -1.97 -13.22
CA ASP A 168 -18.97 -1.48 -14.52
C ASP A 168 -17.92 -0.80 -15.41
N HIS A 169 -16.69 -0.61 -14.93
CA HIS A 169 -15.59 0.02 -15.69
C HIS A 169 -14.44 -0.94 -15.93
N ALA A 170 -13.79 -0.88 -17.10
CA ALA A 170 -12.59 -1.65 -17.41
C ALA A 170 -11.45 -1.36 -16.41
N LEU A 171 -10.51 -2.29 -16.19
CA LEU A 171 -9.40 -2.06 -15.24
C LEU A 171 -8.52 -0.89 -15.69
N GLU A 172 -8.38 -0.73 -17.00
CA GLU A 172 -7.58 0.28 -17.66
C GLU A 172 -8.14 1.71 -17.49
N SER A 173 -9.37 1.87 -16.97
CA SER A 173 -10.04 3.17 -16.87
C SER A 173 -9.41 4.14 -15.86
N VAL A 174 -8.61 3.63 -14.91
CA VAL A 174 -7.90 4.46 -13.92
C VAL A 174 -6.45 4.76 -14.31
N GLY A 175 -5.87 4.10 -15.31
CA GLY A 175 -4.51 4.39 -15.76
C GLY A 175 -4.45 5.24 -17.03
N GLY A 176 -3.25 5.64 -17.42
CA GLY A 176 -3.04 6.63 -18.49
C GLY A 176 -3.47 8.05 -18.10
N LYS A 177 -3.19 9.03 -18.95
CA LYS A 177 -3.57 10.43 -18.68
C LYS A 177 -5.07 10.64 -18.93
N PRO A 178 -5.78 11.39 -18.06
CA PRO A 178 -5.27 12.18 -16.93
C PRO A 178 -5.35 11.46 -15.57
N ASN A 179 -5.74 10.18 -15.52
CA ASN A 179 -6.09 9.52 -14.27
C ASN A 179 -4.89 8.90 -13.57
N ASN A 180 -3.81 8.55 -14.27
CA ASN A 180 -2.52 8.09 -13.73
C ASN A 180 -2.64 7.29 -12.42
N SER A 181 -3.48 6.26 -12.44
CA SER A 181 -3.70 5.31 -11.34
C SER A 181 -4.59 5.82 -10.21
N GLN A 182 -5.39 6.84 -10.45
CA GLN A 182 -6.27 7.48 -9.48
C GLN A 182 -7.74 7.18 -9.78
N LEU A 183 -8.51 6.86 -8.73
CA LEU A 183 -9.96 6.69 -8.85
C LEU A 183 -10.67 8.06 -8.94
N PRO A 184 -11.74 8.17 -9.75
CA PRO A 184 -12.62 9.33 -9.70
C PRO A 184 -13.29 9.43 -8.31
N ALA A 185 -13.69 10.64 -7.93
CA ALA A 185 -14.46 10.82 -6.70
C ALA A 185 -15.86 10.21 -6.83
N THR A 186 -16.52 9.94 -5.70
CA THR A 186 -17.94 9.55 -5.70
C THR A 186 -18.82 10.78 -5.97
N GLY A 187 -19.86 10.60 -6.77
CA GLY A 187 -20.82 11.65 -7.14
C GLY A 187 -21.79 12.03 -6.02
N GLU A 188 -22.67 13.00 -6.28
CA GLU A 188 -23.67 13.45 -5.30
C GLU A 188 -24.80 12.42 -5.08
N VAL A 189 -25.03 11.55 -6.06
CA VAL A 189 -26.02 10.48 -6.02
C VAL A 189 -25.29 9.13 -5.87
N PRO A 190 -25.78 8.21 -5.02
CA PRO A 190 -25.27 6.84 -4.97
C PRO A 190 -25.23 6.22 -6.37
N GLY A 191 -24.12 5.56 -6.72
CA GLY A 191 -23.90 4.99 -8.06
C GLY A 191 -23.17 5.91 -9.04
N GLU A 192 -23.11 7.23 -8.79
CA GLU A 192 -22.46 8.17 -9.69
C GLU A 192 -20.97 8.40 -9.36
N TRP A 193 -20.21 8.81 -10.38
CA TRP A 193 -18.79 9.14 -10.30
C TRP A 193 -18.56 10.58 -10.76
N ASP A 194 -17.79 11.34 -9.98
CA ASP A 194 -17.31 12.67 -10.33
C ASP A 194 -15.90 12.55 -10.92
N TYR A 195 -15.82 12.67 -12.24
CA TYR A 195 -14.59 12.56 -13.02
C TYR A 195 -13.73 13.84 -13.03
N ASP A 196 -14.29 14.96 -12.57
CA ASP A 196 -13.57 16.24 -12.46
C ASP A 196 -12.72 16.30 -11.18
N ARG A 197 -12.94 15.35 -10.25
CA ARG A 197 -12.22 15.22 -8.98
C ARG A 197 -11.66 13.81 -8.80
N ARG A 198 -10.81 13.62 -7.79
CA ARG A 198 -10.25 12.33 -7.40
C ARG A 198 -10.73 11.90 -6.04
N LEU A 199 -10.83 10.59 -5.83
CA LEU A 199 -11.26 10.02 -4.55
C LEU A 199 -10.37 10.49 -3.40
N HIS A 200 -9.05 10.57 -3.62
CA HIS A 200 -8.10 10.99 -2.59
C HIS A 200 -8.27 12.47 -2.17
N GLU A 201 -8.83 13.32 -3.04
CA GLU A 201 -9.17 14.72 -2.70
C GLU A 201 -10.47 14.81 -1.88
N GLN A 202 -11.38 13.86 -2.09
CA GLN A 202 -12.68 13.81 -1.42
C GLN A 202 -12.55 13.20 -0.02
N TRP A 203 -11.80 12.10 0.12
CA TRP A 203 -11.73 11.30 1.34
C TRP A 203 -10.55 11.72 2.23
N ASP A 204 -10.64 11.40 3.53
CA ASP A 204 -9.59 11.70 4.49
C ASP A 204 -8.53 10.58 4.49
N PRO A 205 -7.24 10.91 4.32
CA PRO A 205 -6.15 9.94 4.46
C PRO A 205 -5.84 9.64 5.92
N TYR A 206 -5.18 8.50 6.14
CA TYR A 206 -4.64 8.05 7.41
C TYR A 206 -3.17 7.65 7.21
N GLU A 207 -2.26 8.47 7.74
CA GLU A 207 -0.82 8.16 7.77
C GLU A 207 -0.54 7.20 8.93
N ILE A 208 0.17 6.11 8.63
CA ILE A 208 0.52 5.10 9.63
C ILE A 208 1.91 5.41 10.19
N ALA A 209 1.98 5.78 11.46
CA ALA A 209 3.21 5.85 12.23
C ALA A 209 3.45 4.51 12.95
N GLY A 210 4.72 4.15 13.19
CA GLY A 210 5.08 2.89 13.84
C GLY A 210 6.58 2.75 14.03
N SER A 211 6.99 1.85 14.92
CA SER A 211 8.41 1.54 15.12
C SER A 211 8.99 0.69 13.98
N ALA A 212 10.31 0.58 13.92
CA ALA A 212 10.97 -0.39 13.04
C ALA A 212 10.35 -1.81 13.22
N GLY A 213 10.03 -2.46 12.10
CA GLY A 213 9.33 -3.75 12.06
C GLY A 213 7.82 -3.67 12.02
N THR A 214 7.23 -2.47 12.08
CA THR A 214 5.79 -2.26 11.81
C THR A 214 5.49 -2.73 10.39
N VAL A 215 4.48 -3.59 10.24
CA VAL A 215 3.99 -4.09 8.96
C VAL A 215 2.58 -3.59 8.72
N VAL A 216 2.36 -2.94 7.58
CA VAL A 216 1.04 -2.60 7.05
C VAL A 216 0.68 -3.60 5.96
N LEU A 217 -0.30 -4.45 6.22
CA LEU A 217 -0.91 -5.29 5.19
C LEU A 217 -2.05 -4.51 4.54
N TRP A 218 -2.10 -4.39 3.22
CA TRP A 218 -3.16 -3.67 2.51
C TRP A 218 -3.70 -4.44 1.32
N HIS A 219 -5.00 -4.26 1.04
CA HIS A 219 -5.66 -4.83 -0.13
C HIS A 219 -5.15 -4.16 -1.42
N GLY A 220 -4.90 -4.91 -2.50
CA GLY A 220 -4.32 -4.36 -3.73
C GLY A 220 -5.12 -3.23 -4.41
N LEU A 221 -6.41 -3.09 -4.08
CA LEU A 221 -7.26 -1.99 -4.52
C LEU A 221 -7.36 -0.81 -3.54
N LEU A 222 -6.60 -0.79 -2.44
CA LEU A 222 -6.63 0.32 -1.49
C LEU A 222 -5.86 1.51 -2.07
N THR A 223 -6.49 2.67 -2.15
CA THR A 223 -5.80 3.92 -2.48
C THR A 223 -4.79 4.25 -1.39
N HIS A 224 -3.55 4.50 -1.80
CA HIS A 224 -2.45 4.78 -0.89
C HIS A 224 -1.40 5.70 -1.52
N ALA A 225 -0.47 6.18 -0.70
CA ALA A 225 0.68 6.98 -1.09
C ALA A 225 1.78 6.88 -0.02
N ALA A 226 2.98 7.34 -0.37
CA ALA A 226 3.91 7.80 0.66
C ALA A 226 3.33 9.06 1.33
N GLY A 227 3.44 9.17 2.64
CA GLY A 227 3.11 10.38 3.38
C GLY A 227 4.15 11.47 3.17
N ILE A 228 3.88 12.67 3.66
CA ILE A 228 4.86 13.77 3.62
C ILE A 228 5.75 13.67 4.85
N ASN A 229 7.05 13.57 4.61
CA ASN A 229 8.04 13.59 5.66
C ASN A 229 8.43 15.02 6.03
N THR A 230 7.96 15.53 7.17
CA THR A 230 8.35 16.84 7.70
C THR A 230 9.37 16.73 8.84
N GLY A 231 10.04 15.60 8.96
CA GLY A 231 11.06 15.34 9.98
C GLY A 231 12.47 15.72 9.51
N GLU A 232 13.47 15.06 10.10
CA GLU A 232 14.90 15.24 9.77
C GLU A 232 15.57 13.91 9.37
N ARG A 233 14.81 12.81 9.33
CA ARG A 233 15.30 11.45 9.04
C ARG A 233 14.59 10.92 7.80
N VAL A 234 15.28 10.15 6.97
CA VAL A 234 14.66 9.40 5.87
C VAL A 234 13.74 8.31 6.42
N ARG A 235 12.57 8.13 5.80
CA ARG A 235 11.71 6.96 6.04
C ARG A 235 12.11 5.85 5.06
N MET A 236 12.64 4.77 5.63
CA MET A 236 13.02 3.56 4.91
C MET A 236 11.92 2.52 5.02
N ALA A 237 11.38 2.09 3.88
CA ALA A 237 10.37 1.03 3.85
C ALA A 237 10.64 -0.02 2.77
N GLY A 238 10.28 -1.27 3.08
CA GLY A 238 10.19 -2.36 2.11
C GLY A 238 8.74 -2.57 1.68
N ILE A 239 8.48 -2.76 0.40
CA ILE A 239 7.18 -2.98 -0.21
C ILE A 239 7.18 -4.34 -0.94
N GLU A 240 6.30 -5.24 -0.52
CA GLU A 240 6.08 -6.54 -1.16
C GLU A 240 4.63 -6.65 -1.65
N ARG A 241 4.43 -7.29 -2.80
CA ARG A 241 3.11 -7.44 -3.42
C ARG A 241 2.87 -8.92 -3.70
N PHE A 242 2.04 -9.55 -2.87
CA PHE A 242 1.68 -10.95 -3.01
C PHE A 242 0.53 -11.12 -4.00
N ALA A 243 0.82 -11.88 -5.07
CA ALA A 243 -0.14 -12.21 -6.10
C ALA A 243 -0.53 -13.70 -6.05
N ARG A 244 -1.71 -14.04 -6.57
CA ARG A 244 -2.10 -15.42 -6.91
C ARG A 244 -1.46 -15.86 -8.23
N GLU A 245 -1.24 -17.16 -8.38
CA GLU A 245 -0.70 -17.74 -9.63
C GLU A 245 -1.64 -17.52 -10.82
N ASP A 246 -2.95 -17.57 -10.58
CA ASP A 246 -3.98 -17.36 -11.60
C ASP A 246 -4.47 -15.91 -11.68
N ILE A 247 -3.71 -14.93 -11.15
CA ILE A 247 -4.17 -13.52 -11.09
C ILE A 247 -4.57 -12.99 -12.48
N GLU A 248 -3.84 -13.34 -13.53
CA GLU A 248 -4.15 -12.89 -14.90
C GLU A 248 -5.52 -13.39 -15.39
N ASP A 249 -5.94 -14.57 -14.95
CA ASP A 249 -7.22 -15.18 -15.31
C ASP A 249 -8.38 -14.59 -14.48
N VAL A 250 -8.12 -14.22 -13.22
CA VAL A 250 -9.17 -13.80 -12.27
C VAL A 250 -9.23 -12.29 -12.00
N ARG A 251 -8.20 -11.50 -12.36
CA ARG A 251 -8.05 -10.09 -11.95
C ARG A 251 -9.29 -9.24 -12.23
N ARG A 252 -10.00 -9.51 -13.34
CA ARG A 252 -11.21 -8.77 -13.69
C ARG A 252 -12.32 -9.02 -12.70
N ASP A 253 -12.58 -10.28 -12.38
CA ASP A 253 -13.62 -10.67 -11.43
C ASP A 253 -13.22 -10.31 -9.99
N ALA A 254 -11.96 -10.54 -9.64
CA ALA A 254 -11.39 -10.19 -8.33
C ALA A 254 -11.48 -8.69 -8.05
N ALA A 255 -11.33 -7.85 -9.07
CA ALA A 255 -11.41 -6.40 -8.90
C ALA A 255 -12.81 -5.94 -8.46
N SER A 256 -13.88 -6.55 -8.99
CA SER A 256 -15.26 -6.25 -8.59
C SER A 256 -15.72 -7.02 -7.35
N ASN A 257 -15.09 -8.16 -7.05
CA ASN A 257 -15.46 -9.07 -5.96
C ASN A 257 -14.31 -9.23 -4.96
N LEU A 258 -14.05 -8.18 -4.16
CA LEU A 258 -12.89 -8.01 -3.27
C LEU A 258 -12.29 -9.28 -2.65
N PHE A 259 -13.13 -10.12 -2.05
CA PHE A 259 -12.70 -11.29 -1.28
C PHE A 259 -13.18 -12.63 -1.83
N GLU A 260 -13.75 -12.66 -3.04
CA GLU A 260 -14.24 -13.91 -3.67
C GLU A 260 -13.15 -14.98 -3.71
N TYR A 261 -11.92 -14.54 -3.99
CA TYR A 261 -10.74 -15.39 -4.13
C TYR A 261 -9.90 -15.51 -2.85
N TRP A 262 -10.47 -15.16 -1.69
CA TRP A 262 -9.82 -15.18 -0.38
C TRP A 262 -10.55 -16.13 0.58
N PRO A 263 -10.27 -17.45 0.55
CA PRO A 263 -10.90 -18.44 1.42
C PRO A 263 -10.88 -18.09 2.91
N ALA A 264 -9.82 -17.44 3.40
CA ALA A 264 -9.71 -17.04 4.81
C ALA A 264 -10.62 -15.85 5.18
N MET A 265 -11.14 -15.13 4.18
CA MET A 265 -12.10 -14.03 4.32
C MET A 265 -13.55 -14.47 4.02
N ALA A 266 -13.77 -15.72 3.63
CA ALA A 266 -15.10 -16.23 3.32
C ALA A 266 -16.05 -16.09 4.53
N GLY A 267 -17.21 -15.46 4.30
CA GLY A 267 -18.22 -15.24 5.34
C GLY A 267 -17.86 -14.17 6.37
N VAL A 268 -16.74 -13.46 6.22
CA VAL A 268 -16.45 -12.25 7.01
C VAL A 268 -17.43 -11.16 6.58
N PRO A 269 -18.30 -10.67 7.48
CA PRO A 269 -19.25 -9.64 7.11
C PRO A 269 -18.54 -8.30 6.94
N PHE A 270 -18.90 -7.56 5.89
CA PHE A 270 -18.79 -6.11 5.93
C PHE A 270 -19.78 -5.64 7.01
N VAL A 271 -19.27 -5.11 8.13
CA VAL A 271 -20.11 -4.62 9.25
C VAL A 271 -21.07 -3.52 8.77
N GLU A 272 -22.11 -3.20 9.54
CA GLU A 272 -23.03 -2.08 9.27
C GLU A 272 -22.22 -0.78 9.04
N GLY A 273 -22.36 -0.14 7.87
CA GLY A 273 -21.51 0.98 7.40
C GLY A 273 -20.28 0.57 6.56
N GLY A 274 -20.08 -0.73 6.37
CA GLY A 274 -19.14 -1.37 5.45
C GLY A 274 -19.79 -1.76 4.11
N ASP A 275 -21.09 -1.56 3.96
CA ASP A 275 -21.77 -1.61 2.66
C ASP A 275 -21.01 -0.73 1.66
N PRO A 276 -20.95 -1.11 0.36
CA PRO A 276 -20.30 -0.30 -0.64
C PRO A 276 -20.81 1.14 -0.50
N VAL A 277 -19.89 2.11 -0.39
CA VAL A 277 -20.21 3.55 -0.41
C VAL A 277 -21.04 3.90 -1.66
N VAL A 278 -20.98 2.99 -2.64
CA VAL A 278 -21.71 2.98 -3.90
C VAL A 278 -22.48 1.66 -4.00
N SER A 279 -23.62 1.52 -3.31
CA SER A 279 -24.60 0.46 -3.62
C SER A 279 -25.96 1.09 -3.87
N GLU A 280 -26.59 0.64 -4.97
CA GLU A 280 -27.86 1.03 -5.64
C GLU A 280 -28.63 2.27 -5.16
#